data_AF-A0A2V5XAQ9-F1
#
_entry.id   AF-A0A2V5XAQ9-F1
#
_cell.length_a   1.000
_cell.length_b   1.000
_cell.length_c   1.000
_cell.angle_alpha   90.00
_cell.angle_beta   90.00
_cell.angle_gamma   90.00
#
_symmetry.space_group_name_H-M   'P 1'
#
loop_
_entity.id
_entity.type
_entity.pdbx_description
1 polymer ?
#
loop_
_entity_poly.entity_id
_entity_poly.type
_entity_poly.pdbx_seq_one_letter_code
_entity_poly.pdbx_strand_id
1 'polypeptide(L)'
;PSLLPKFPGLEAWKQALDAGETVTGCTVHYVDEKIDHGDLIAQREVPILPNDSAESLHARIQIAEHELYPAVIEKLCRENDRVR
;
A
#
# COMPACT_ATOMS: atom_id res chain seq x y z
N PRO A 1 -5.33 0.52 -3.23
CA PRO A 1 -4.02 0.28 -2.59
C PRO A 1 -3.34 -0.95 -3.22
N SER A 2 -2.04 -0.87 -3.48
CA SER A 2 -1.24 -1.97 -4.05
C SER A 2 0.22 -1.90 -3.58
N LEU A 3 1.01 -2.92 -3.95
CA LEU A 3 2.46 -2.89 -3.88
C LEU A 3 3.03 -2.25 -5.15
N LEU A 4 3.22 -0.93 -5.13
CA LEU A 4 3.80 -0.21 -6.26
C LEU A 4 5.19 -0.78 -6.63
N PRO A 5 5.52 -0.87 -7.93
CA PRO A 5 4.83 -0.24 -9.07
C PRO A 5 3.67 -1.07 -9.65
N LYS A 6 3.24 -2.18 -9.02
CA LYS A 6 2.11 -2.98 -9.54
C LYS A 6 0.77 -2.27 -9.34
N PHE A 7 -0.09 -2.37 -10.35
CA PHE A 7 -1.49 -1.91 -10.33
C PHE A 7 -1.67 -0.45 -9.86
N PRO A 8 -0.98 0.54 -10.46
CA PRO A 8 -1.24 1.94 -10.13
C PRO A 8 -2.65 2.34 -10.55
N GLY A 9 -3.21 3.34 -9.88
CA GLY A 9 -4.52 3.89 -10.17
C GLY A 9 -5.66 3.21 -9.41
N LEU A 10 -6.86 3.28 -9.98
CA LEU A 10 -8.09 2.94 -9.29
C LEU A 10 -8.28 1.43 -9.14
N GLU A 11 -8.91 1.03 -8.04
CA GLU A 11 -9.36 -0.34 -7.78
C GLU A 11 -8.23 -1.41 -7.88
N ALA A 12 -7.01 -1.03 -7.52
CA ALA A 12 -5.82 -1.88 -7.66
C ALA A 12 -5.91 -3.28 -7.02
N TRP A 13 -6.70 -3.44 -5.95
CA TRP A 13 -6.93 -4.74 -5.30
C TRP A 13 -7.78 -5.68 -6.17
N LYS A 14 -8.71 -5.14 -6.98
CA LYS A 14 -9.48 -5.91 -7.96
C LYS A 14 -8.56 -6.38 -9.08
N GLN A 15 -7.73 -5.48 -9.58
CA GLN A 15 -6.74 -5.81 -10.62
C GLN A 15 -5.79 -6.94 -10.15
N ALA A 16 -5.36 -6.92 -8.89
CA ALA A 16 -4.53 -7.98 -8.32
C ALA A 16 -5.26 -9.34 -8.24
N LEU A 17 -6.55 -9.34 -7.89
CA LEU A 17 -7.38 -10.55 -7.90
C LEU A 17 -7.58 -11.08 -9.33
N ASP A 18 -7.93 -10.21 -10.27
CA ASP A 18 -8.17 -10.57 -11.67
C ASP A 18 -6.88 -11.11 -12.33
N ALA A 19 -5.72 -10.60 -11.92
CA ALA A 19 -4.41 -11.07 -12.36
C ALA A 19 -3.97 -12.40 -11.69
N GLY A 20 -4.74 -12.92 -10.72
CA GLY A 20 -4.42 -14.16 -10.02
C GLY A 20 -3.18 -14.07 -9.12
N GLU A 21 -2.87 -12.88 -8.60
CA GLU A 21 -1.75 -12.69 -7.68
C GLU A 21 -2.00 -13.45 -6.36
N THR A 22 -0.93 -13.89 -5.71
CA THR A 22 -1.01 -14.54 -4.40
C THR A 22 -0.74 -13.57 -3.25
N VAL A 23 -0.16 -12.41 -3.56
CA VAL A 23 0.19 -11.35 -2.60
C VAL A 23 -0.08 -9.99 -3.25
N THR A 24 -0.65 -9.08 -2.46
CA THR A 24 -0.79 -7.66 -2.78
C THR A 24 -0.45 -6.85 -1.52
N GLY A 25 -0.94 -5.62 -1.39
CA GLY A 25 -0.65 -4.82 -0.19
C GLY A 25 -0.97 -3.35 -0.36
N CYS A 26 -0.28 -2.53 0.42
CA CYS A 26 -0.34 -1.08 0.33
C CYS A 26 1.07 -0.48 0.36
N THR A 27 1.16 0.74 -0.16
CA THR A 27 2.40 1.49 -0.30
C THR A 27 2.22 2.89 0.24
N VAL A 28 3.20 3.38 1.01
CA VAL A 28 3.35 4.80 1.33
C VAL A 28 4.53 5.33 0.52
N HIS A 29 4.31 6.40 -0.23
CA HIS A 29 5.30 6.98 -1.13
C HIS A 29 5.21 8.52 -1.10
N TYR A 30 6.25 9.18 -1.61
CA TYR A 30 6.23 10.63 -1.81
C TYR A 30 5.34 11.01 -3.00
N VAL A 31 4.71 12.18 -2.92
CA VAL A 31 3.87 12.70 -4.00
C VAL A 31 4.75 13.36 -5.07
N ASP A 32 4.49 13.06 -6.33
CA ASP A 32 5.04 13.75 -7.50
C ASP A 32 3.93 14.07 -8.53
N GLU A 33 4.27 14.49 -9.74
CA GLU A 33 3.30 14.85 -10.77
C GLU A 33 2.57 13.66 -11.41
N LYS A 34 2.96 12.43 -11.09
CA LYS A 34 2.41 11.19 -11.67
C LYS A 34 1.58 10.45 -10.63
N ILE A 35 0.61 9.66 -11.12
CA ILE A 35 -0.24 8.84 -10.26
C ILE A 35 0.57 7.67 -9.74
N ASP A 36 0.56 7.48 -8.40
CA ASP A 36 1.12 6.31 -7.72
C ASP A 36 2.56 5.96 -8.17
N HIS A 37 3.41 6.98 -8.30
CA HIS A 37 4.75 6.83 -8.89
C HIS A 37 5.91 7.28 -8.00
N GLY A 38 5.72 8.30 -7.17
CA GLY A 38 6.85 8.89 -6.44
C GLY A 38 7.58 7.92 -5.51
N ASP A 39 8.72 8.37 -4.99
CA ASP A 39 9.67 7.51 -4.29
C ASP A 39 9.04 6.75 -3.10
N LEU A 40 9.31 5.45 -3.05
CA LEU A 40 8.82 4.53 -2.04
C LEU A 40 9.38 4.87 -0.65
N ILE A 41 8.49 5.01 0.33
CA ILE A 41 8.86 5.20 1.74
C ILE A 41 8.77 3.87 2.49
N ALA A 42 7.64 3.17 2.35
CA ALA A 42 7.40 1.86 2.96
C ALA A 42 6.27 1.10 2.27
N GLN A 43 6.25 -0.22 2.46
CA GLN A 43 5.20 -1.11 1.97
C GLN A 43 4.79 -2.12 3.04
N ARG A 44 3.57 -2.65 2.90
CA ARG A 44 3.10 -3.79 3.67
C ARG A 44 2.43 -4.79 2.74
N GLU A 45 2.96 -6.00 2.74
CA GLU A 45 2.38 -7.13 2.01
C GLU A 45 1.14 -7.67 2.73
N VAL A 46 0.17 -8.11 1.93
CA VAL A 46 -1.09 -8.72 2.35
C VAL A 46 -1.35 -9.94 1.46
N PRO A 47 -1.49 -11.14 2.04
CA PRO A 47 -1.76 -12.34 1.26
C PRO A 47 -3.18 -12.31 0.69
N ILE A 48 -3.32 -12.80 -0.54
CA ILE A 48 -4.60 -13.08 -1.18
C ILE A 48 -4.96 -14.53 -0.85
N LEU A 49 -6.09 -14.74 -0.19
CA LEU A 49 -6.54 -16.06 0.24
C LEU A 49 -7.41 -16.71 -0.85
N PRO A 50 -7.46 -18.06 -0.92
CA PRO A 50 -8.16 -18.79 -1.99
C PRO A 50 -9.64 -18.44 -2.22
N ASN A 51 -10.30 -17.82 -1.24
CA ASN A 51 -11.73 -17.47 -1.30
C ASN A 51 -11.97 -15.96 -1.07
N ASP A 52 -10.94 -15.13 -1.27
CA ASP A 52 -11.13 -13.68 -1.14
C ASP A 52 -12.07 -13.17 -2.23
N SER A 53 -13.10 -12.44 -1.82
CA SER A 53 -13.77 -11.46 -2.68
C SER A 53 -12.96 -10.16 -2.72
N ALA A 54 -13.23 -9.32 -3.71
CA ALA A 54 -12.64 -7.98 -3.80
C ALA A 54 -12.82 -7.17 -2.51
N GLU A 55 -14.00 -7.26 -1.89
CA GLU A 55 -14.34 -6.56 -0.64
C GLU A 55 -13.53 -7.11 0.54
N SER A 56 -13.45 -8.44 0.67
CA SER A 56 -12.72 -9.07 1.77
C SER A 56 -11.21 -8.83 1.69
N LEU A 57 -10.65 -8.83 0.47
CA LEU A 57 -9.26 -8.49 0.25
C LEU A 57 -9.01 -7.00 0.55
N HIS A 58 -9.87 -6.11 0.04
CA HIS A 58 -9.72 -4.68 0.28
C HIS A 58 -9.78 -4.34 1.77
N ALA A 59 -10.72 -4.94 2.52
CA ALA A 59 -10.81 -4.75 3.96
C ALA A 59 -9.52 -5.18 4.68
N ARG A 60 -8.90 -6.28 4.26
CA ARG A 60 -7.60 -6.73 4.81
C ARG A 60 -6.48 -5.76 4.48
N ILE A 61 -6.45 -5.22 3.26
CA ILE A 61 -5.46 -4.21 2.86
C ILE A 61 -5.64 -2.91 3.66
N GLN A 62 -6.88 -2.49 3.92
CA GLN A 62 -7.15 -1.29 4.72
C GLN A 62 -6.63 -1.41 6.15
N ILE A 63 -6.70 -2.59 6.76
CA ILE A 63 -6.09 -2.84 8.08
C ILE A 63 -4.58 -2.60 8.00
N ALA A 64 -3.90 -3.19 7.01
CA ALA A 64 -2.47 -3.00 6.81
C ALA A 64 -2.09 -1.53 6.53
N GLU A 65 -2.93 -0.80 5.79
CA GLU A 65 -2.76 0.62 5.47
C GLU A 65 -2.90 1.51 6.72
N HIS A 66 -3.92 1.26 7.56
CA HIS A 66 -4.11 1.97 8.81
C HIS A 66 -3.01 1.71 9.85
N GLU A 67 -2.28 0.61 9.75
CA GLU A 67 -1.08 0.37 10.55
C GLU A 67 0.16 1.06 9.94
N LEU A 68 0.37 0.88 8.64
CA LEU A 68 1.58 1.33 7.96
C LEU A 68 1.67 2.86 7.91
N TYR A 69 0.57 3.53 7.55
CA TYR A 69 0.59 4.96 7.29
C TYR A 69 0.95 5.79 8.54
N PRO A 70 0.30 5.62 9.71
CA PRO A 70 0.68 6.35 10.92
C PRO A 70 2.10 6.03 11.39
N ALA A 71 2.56 4.79 11.26
CA ALA A 71 3.91 4.39 11.64
C ALA A 71 4.98 5.09 10.78
N VAL A 72 4.71 5.26 9.48
CA VAL A 72 5.59 6.02 8.59
C VAL A 72 5.62 7.50 8.98
N ILE A 73 4.46 8.11 9.26
CA ILE A 73 4.40 9.51 9.68
C ILE A 73 5.17 9.72 11.00
N GLU A 74 5.00 8.84 11.98
CA GLU A 74 5.74 8.91 13.24
C GLU A 74 7.26 8.86 13.00
N LYS A 75 7.72 7.91 12.18
CA LYS A 75 9.14 7.77 11.83
C LYS A 75 9.69 9.05 11.21
N LEU A 76 8.99 9.60 10.22
CA LEU A 76 9.42 10.82 9.52
C LEU A 76 9.49 12.04 10.45
N CYS A 77 8.51 12.19 11.34
CA CYS A 77 8.53 13.26 12.35
C CYS A 77 9.75 13.13 13.27
N ARG A 78 10.04 11.92 13.77
CA ARG A 78 11.20 11.67 14.64
C ARG A 78 12.54 11.88 13.93
N GLU A 79 12.63 11.55 12.65
CA GLU A 79 13.85 11.78 11.85
C GLU A 79 14.07 13.28 11.61
N ASN A 80 13.01 14.03 11.33
CA ASN A 80 13.08 15.48 11.14
C ASN A 80 13.55 16.20 12.43
N ASP A 81 13.15 15.73 13.61
CA ASP A 81 13.60 16.28 14.89
C ASP A 81 15.08 16.01 15.19
N ARG A 82 15.69 15.00 14.58
CA ARG A 82 17.12 14.65 14.77
C ARG A 82 18.07 15.45 13.89
N VAL A 83 17.55 16.08 12.83
CA VAL A 83 18.32 16.86 11.84
C VAL A 83 18.28 18.36 12.17
N ARG A 84 17.46 18.76 13.15
CA ARG A 84 17.41 20.13 13.71
C ARG A 84 18.30 20.24 14.94
#